data_AF-A0A521YDV9-F1
#
_entry.id   AF-A0A521YDV9-F1
#
_cell.length_a   1.000
_cell.length_b   1.000
_cell.length_c   1.000
_cell.angle_alpha   90.00
_cell.angle_beta   90.00
_cell.angle_gamma   90.00
#
_symmetry.space_group_name_H-M   'P 1'
#
loop_
_entity.id
_entity.type
_entity.pdbx_description
1 polymer ?
#
loop_
_entity_poly.entity_id
_entity_poly.type
_entity_poly.pdbx_seq_one_letter_code
_entity_poly.pdbx_strand_id
1 'polypeptide(L)'
;MLFSVLIGLNIVLFIVILWMAFTQHRTRFDELRDALQKGAQENRQQVKEALSDYAKELGTRVDQLTQTTEKKLNETFIDVIKRLTLIDAAQKKITELSSNIVSLQEILNDKRSRGAFGEVQLSALIRNMVPEQHFSFQHLMSNNKRPDCMLFLPAPTGNIAIDAKFPLEN
;
A
#
# COMPACT_ATOMS: atom_id res chain seq x y z
N MET A 1 8.10 98.91 56.48
CA MET A 1 9.14 98.18 55.73
C MET A 1 9.19 96.69 56.08
N LEU A 2 9.20 96.28 57.35
CA LEU A 2 9.24 94.84 57.75
C LEU A 2 8.07 93.96 57.24
N PHE A 3 6.83 94.46 57.23
CA PHE A 3 5.66 93.68 56.78
C PHE A 3 5.70 93.31 55.28
N SER A 4 6.13 94.22 54.41
CA SER A 4 6.24 93.96 52.97
C SER A 4 7.30 92.91 52.64
N VAL A 5 8.40 92.87 53.41
CA VAL A 5 9.46 91.85 53.27
C VAL A 5 8.96 90.47 53.70
N LEU A 6 8.18 90.40 54.78
CA LEU A 6 7.63 89.14 55.30
C LEU A 6 6.61 88.49 54.33
N ILE A 7 5.79 89.30 53.67
CA ILE A 7 4.84 88.84 52.65
C ILE A 7 5.59 88.32 51.42
N GLY A 8 6.60 89.06 50.94
CA GLY A 8 7.44 88.63 49.82
C GLY A 8 8.13 87.29 50.09
N LEU A 9 8.67 87.09 51.29
CA LEU A 9 9.31 85.83 51.69
C LEU A 9 8.33 84.65 51.69
N ASN A 10 7.11 84.85 52.20
CA ASN A 10 6.08 83.81 52.22
C ASN A 10 5.62 83.43 50.80
N ILE A 11 5.48 84.40 49.90
CA ILE A 11 5.11 84.14 48.50
C ILE A 11 6.20 83.33 47.81
N VAL A 12 7.47 83.71 47.98
CA VAL A 12 8.60 82.96 47.43
C VAL A 12 8.65 81.54 47.97
N LEU A 13 8.47 81.37 49.29
CA LEU A 13 8.43 80.05 49.92
C LEU A 13 7.29 79.19 49.36
N PHE A 14 6.09 79.77 49.19
CA PHE A 14 4.95 79.06 48.64
C PHE A 14 5.19 78.64 47.19
N ILE A 15 5.75 79.51 46.35
CA ILE A 15 6.11 79.19 44.96
C ILE A 15 7.14 78.06 44.91
N VAL A 16 8.15 78.09 45.78
CA VAL A 16 9.18 77.03 45.86
C VAL A 16 8.56 75.69 46.28
N ILE A 17 7.71 75.69 47.31
CA ILE A 17 7.00 74.48 47.77
C ILE A 17 6.10 73.93 46.65
N LEU A 18 5.38 74.80 45.95
CA LEU A 18 4.49 74.41 44.86
C LEU A 18 5.28 73.87 43.66
N TRP A 19 6.43 74.47 43.34
CA TRP A 19 7.35 73.95 42.33
C TRP A 19 7.96 72.60 42.73
N MET A 20 8.32 72.43 44.01
CA MET A 20 8.86 71.19 44.54
C MET A 20 7.81 70.07 44.55
N ALA A 21 6.58 70.38 44.98
CA ALA A 21 5.45 69.46 44.93
C ALA A 21 5.09 69.07 43.49
N PHE A 22 5.11 70.04 42.56
CA PHE A 22 4.84 69.81 41.15
C PHE A 22 5.90 68.93 40.48
N THR A 23 7.19 69.19 40.76
CA THR A 23 8.30 68.38 40.24
C THR A 23 8.28 66.95 40.79
N GLN A 24 7.97 66.77 42.08
CA GLN A 24 7.82 65.43 42.69
C GLN A 24 6.63 64.65 42.12
N HIS A 25 5.54 65.33 41.77
CA HIS A 25 4.41 64.66 41.14
C HIS A 25 4.73 64.26 39.69
N ARG A 26 5.56 65.03 38.99
CA ARG A 26 6.03 64.73 37.63
C ARG A 26 6.94 63.50 37.61
N THR A 27 7.91 63.41 38.51
CA THR A 27 8.87 62.28 38.56
C THR A 27 8.18 60.95 38.86
N ARG A 28 7.22 60.93 39.80
CA ARG A 28 6.43 59.71 40.11
C ARG A 28 5.61 59.22 38.92
N PHE A 29 5.08 60.14 38.11
CA PHE A 29 4.34 59.78 36.90
C PHE A 29 5.25 59.17 35.83
N ASP A 30 6.48 59.67 35.71
CA ASP A 30 7.46 59.13 34.76
C ASP A 30 7.95 57.75 35.21
N GLU A 31 8.23 57.53 36.49
CA GLU A 31 8.58 56.20 37.03
C GLU A 31 7.47 55.17 36.85
N LEU A 32 6.21 55.56 37.07
CA LEU A 32 5.06 54.68 36.85
C LEU A 32 4.91 54.30 35.37
N ARG A 33 5.12 55.26 34.46
CA ARG A 33 5.10 55.00 33.01
C ARG A 33 6.23 54.06 32.60
N ASP A 34 7.43 54.27 33.12
CA ASP A 34 8.58 53.41 32.86
C ASP A 34 8.38 51.99 33.41
N ALA A 35 7.80 51.85 34.61
CA ALA A 35 7.49 50.54 35.19
C ALA A 35 6.44 49.79 34.35
N LEU A 36 5.41 50.49 33.86
CA LEU A 36 4.41 49.90 32.96
C LEU A 36 5.00 49.51 31.61
N GLN A 37 5.87 50.34 31.03
CA GLN A 37 6.56 50.01 29.77
C GLN A 37 7.50 48.82 29.93
N LYS A 38 8.28 48.75 31.02
CA LYS A 38 9.14 47.62 31.33
C LYS A 38 8.33 46.34 31.54
N GLY A 39 7.27 46.39 32.35
CA GLY A 39 6.39 45.23 32.57
C GLY A 39 5.71 44.76 31.27
N ALA A 40 5.27 45.67 30.42
CA ALA A 40 4.71 45.33 29.10
C ALA A 40 5.76 44.72 28.16
N GLN A 41 7.00 45.22 28.20
CA GLN A 41 8.11 44.69 27.39
C GLN A 41 8.58 43.32 27.87
N GLU A 42 8.69 43.11 29.17
CA GLU A 42 8.99 41.81 29.79
C GLU A 42 7.91 40.79 29.45
N ASN A 43 6.63 41.14 29.60
CA ASN A 43 5.53 40.26 29.23
C ASN A 43 5.56 39.92 27.73
N ARG A 44 5.83 40.92 26.87
CA ARG A 44 6.00 40.69 25.42
C ARG A 44 7.16 39.73 25.13
N GLN A 45 8.25 39.82 25.88
CA GLN A 45 9.42 38.96 25.71
C GLN A 45 9.11 37.52 26.17
N GLN A 46 8.49 37.35 27.34
CA GLN A 46 8.06 36.05 27.85
C GLN A 46 7.06 35.37 26.89
N VAL A 47 6.10 36.13 26.35
CA VAL A 47 5.16 35.61 25.35
C VAL A 47 5.88 35.19 24.07
N LYS A 48 6.87 35.96 23.60
CA LYS A 48 7.66 35.59 22.41
C LYS A 48 8.47 34.31 22.63
N GLU A 49 9.11 34.18 23.79
CA GLU A 49 9.90 33.01 24.14
C GLU A 49 9.02 31.76 24.25
N ALA A 50 7.91 31.84 25.00
CA ALA A 50 6.95 30.76 25.10
C ALA A 50 6.43 30.35 23.71
N LEU A 51 6.03 31.33 22.88
CA LEU A 51 5.55 31.05 21.52
C LEU A 51 6.63 30.39 20.64
N SER A 52 7.89 30.82 20.76
CA SER A 52 9.01 30.21 20.04
C SER A 52 9.27 28.78 20.50
N ASP A 53 9.15 28.49 21.79
CA ASP A 53 9.35 27.15 22.34
C ASP A 53 8.22 26.22 21.91
N TYR A 54 6.96 26.70 21.97
CA TYR A 54 5.82 25.97 21.42
C TYR A 54 5.97 25.70 19.92
N ALA A 55 6.46 26.66 19.13
CA ALA A 55 6.69 26.47 17.70
C ALA A 55 7.75 25.40 17.42
N LYS A 56 8.85 25.37 18.20
CA LYS A 56 9.89 24.33 18.09
C LYS A 56 9.37 22.95 18.49
N GLU A 57 8.60 22.87 19.57
CA GLU A 57 8.00 21.61 20.02
C GLU A 57 7.01 21.07 18.96
N LEU A 58 6.16 21.94 18.42
CA LEU A 58 5.24 21.59 17.34
C LEU A 58 5.98 21.12 16.09
N GLY A 59 7.04 21.83 15.66
CA GLY A 59 7.86 21.40 14.52
C GLY A 59 8.44 20.00 14.74
N THR A 60 9.00 19.74 15.93
CA THR A 60 9.59 18.44 16.28
C THR A 60 8.54 17.33 16.30
N ARG A 61 7.35 17.57 16.89
CA ARG A 61 6.26 16.59 16.92
C ARG A 61 5.71 16.29 15.52
N VAL A 62 5.57 17.33 14.68
CA VAL A 62 5.10 17.16 13.29
C VAL A 62 6.11 16.35 12.48
N ASP A 63 7.41 16.62 12.61
CA ASP A 63 8.46 15.84 11.95
C ASP A 63 8.44 14.37 12.42
N GLN A 64 8.31 14.13 13.72
CA GLN A 64 8.22 12.77 14.27
C GLN A 64 6.97 12.03 13.78
N LEU A 65 5.82 12.70 13.74
CA LEU A 65 4.58 12.12 13.21
C LEU A 65 4.70 11.83 11.71
N THR A 66 5.31 12.73 10.94
CA THR A 66 5.53 12.55 9.50
C THR A 66 6.46 11.36 9.25
N GLN A 67 7.62 11.29 9.93
CA GLN A 67 8.53 10.14 9.83
C GLN A 67 7.88 8.83 10.26
N THR A 68 7.07 8.84 11.32
CA THR A 68 6.36 7.63 11.78
C THR A 68 5.29 7.21 10.78
N THR A 69 4.60 8.16 10.17
CA THR A 69 3.58 7.91 9.14
C THR A 69 4.25 7.39 7.87
N GLU A 70 5.34 7.98 7.41
CA GLU A 70 6.13 7.50 6.27
C GLU A 70 6.65 6.09 6.50
N LYS A 71 7.21 5.79 7.69
CA LYS A 71 7.66 4.43 8.04
C LYS A 71 6.51 3.43 8.01
N LYS A 72 5.38 3.75 8.65
CA LYS A 72 4.19 2.87 8.64
C LYS A 72 3.62 2.68 7.24
N LEU A 73 3.59 3.73 6.42
CA LEU A 73 3.17 3.65 5.02
C LEU A 73 4.13 2.78 4.21
N ASN A 74 5.44 2.92 4.39
CA ASN A 74 6.43 2.10 3.70
C ASN A 74 6.35 0.63 4.15
N GLU A 75 6.21 0.35 5.45
CA GLU A 75 5.98 -1.00 5.97
C GLU A 75 4.69 -1.62 5.42
N THR A 76 3.59 -0.85 5.41
CA THR A 76 2.30 -1.29 4.84
C THR A 76 2.41 -1.52 3.34
N PHE A 77 3.12 -0.64 2.63
CA PHE A 77 3.35 -0.76 1.19
C PHE A 77 4.25 -1.96 0.88
N ILE A 78 5.26 -2.23 1.70
CA ILE A 78 6.09 -3.44 1.62
C ILE A 78 5.26 -4.69 1.93
N ASP A 79 4.36 -4.67 2.92
CA ASP A 79 3.48 -5.81 3.22
C ASP A 79 2.47 -6.04 2.09
N VAL A 80 1.89 -4.97 1.54
CA VAL A 80 1.01 -5.03 0.37
C VAL A 80 1.77 -5.53 -0.86
N ILE A 81 2.99 -5.04 -1.12
CA ILE A 81 3.86 -5.57 -2.18
C ILE A 81 4.20 -7.03 -1.90
N LYS A 82 4.55 -7.43 -0.68
CA LYS A 82 4.84 -8.84 -0.34
C LYS A 82 3.63 -9.73 -0.60
N ARG A 83 2.43 -9.30 -0.19
CA ARG A 83 1.17 -9.99 -0.50
C ARG A 83 0.90 -10.01 -1.99
N LEU A 84 1.15 -8.92 -2.71
CA LEU A 84 1.03 -8.86 -4.17
C LEU A 84 2.08 -9.74 -4.85
N THR A 85 3.30 -9.89 -4.34
CA THR A 85 4.32 -10.82 -4.87
C THR A 85 4.01 -12.27 -4.53
N LEU A 86 3.33 -12.54 -3.42
CA LEU A 86 2.76 -13.86 -3.12
C LEU A 86 1.57 -14.15 -4.04
N ILE A 87 0.78 -13.13 -4.39
CA ILE A 87 -0.27 -13.20 -5.42
C ILE A 87 0.36 -13.34 -6.82
N ASP A 88 1.50 -12.71 -7.10
CA ASP A 88 2.22 -12.78 -8.37
C ASP A 88 2.91 -14.15 -8.50
N ALA A 89 3.41 -14.73 -7.39
CA ALA A 89 3.87 -16.12 -7.33
C ALA A 89 2.72 -17.13 -7.44
N ALA A 90 1.55 -16.82 -6.89
CA ALA A 90 0.33 -17.60 -7.11
C ALA A 90 -0.16 -17.48 -8.56
N GLN A 91 -0.05 -16.30 -9.18
CA GLN A 91 -0.35 -16.06 -10.59
C GLN A 91 0.68 -16.72 -11.50
N LYS A 92 1.95 -16.81 -11.12
CA LYS A 92 2.98 -17.55 -11.87
C LYS A 92 2.74 -19.06 -11.83
N LYS A 93 2.31 -19.61 -10.68
CA LYS A 93 1.81 -21.00 -10.59
C LYS A 93 0.48 -21.21 -11.34
N ILE A 94 -0.39 -20.21 -11.44
CA ILE A 94 -1.61 -20.25 -12.28
C ILE A 94 -1.28 -20.11 -13.77
N THR A 95 -0.22 -19.37 -14.14
CA THR A 95 0.23 -19.18 -15.53
C THR A 95 0.97 -20.42 -16.04
N GLU A 96 1.75 -21.11 -15.19
CA GLU A 96 2.27 -22.46 -15.50
C GLU A 96 1.15 -23.50 -15.59
N LEU A 97 0.10 -23.40 -14.77
CA LEU A 97 -1.07 -24.29 -14.88
C LEU A 97 -1.96 -23.96 -16.10
N SER A 98 -1.99 -22.70 -16.54
CA SER A 98 -2.73 -22.26 -17.74
C SER A 98 -1.95 -22.47 -19.04
N SER A 99 -0.62 -22.51 -19.01
CA SER A 99 0.21 -22.85 -20.18
C SER A 99 0.05 -24.32 -20.60
N ASN A 100 -0.29 -25.21 -19.67
CA ASN A 100 -0.67 -26.59 -20.00
C ASN A 100 -2.08 -26.71 -20.61
N ILE A 101 -2.90 -25.66 -20.56
CA ILE A 101 -4.22 -25.62 -21.21
C ILE A 101 -4.13 -25.01 -22.63
N VAL A 102 -3.19 -24.10 -22.90
CA VAL A 102 -2.98 -23.53 -24.24
C VAL A 102 -2.33 -24.54 -25.20
N SER A 103 -1.44 -25.41 -24.71
CA SER A 103 -0.89 -26.52 -25.49
C SER A 103 -1.94 -27.58 -25.87
N LEU A 104 -2.99 -27.75 -25.06
CA LEU A 104 -4.14 -28.61 -25.39
C LEU A 104 -5.11 -27.94 -26.36
N GLN A 105 -5.24 -26.60 -26.36
CA GLN A 105 -6.07 -25.86 -27.31
C GLN A 105 -5.49 -25.85 -28.74
N GLU A 106 -4.16 -25.82 -28.91
CA GLU A 106 -3.53 -25.96 -30.23
C GLU A 106 -3.67 -27.38 -30.81
N ILE A 107 -3.63 -28.41 -29.96
CA ILE A 107 -3.92 -29.80 -30.35
C ILE A 107 -5.40 -29.97 -30.76
N LEU A 108 -6.31 -29.15 -30.21
CA LEU A 108 -7.72 -29.14 -30.59
C LEU A 108 -8.02 -28.32 -31.84
N ASN A 109 -7.06 -27.61 -32.46
CA ASN A 109 -7.33 -26.80 -33.65
C ASN A 109 -6.99 -27.51 -34.98
N ASP A 110 -6.19 -28.58 -34.96
CA ASP A 110 -5.86 -29.38 -36.14
C ASP A 110 -6.63 -30.72 -36.17
N LYS A 111 -7.23 -31.03 -37.33
CA LYS A 111 -8.03 -32.24 -37.56
C LYS A 111 -7.22 -33.53 -37.34
N ARG A 112 -5.90 -33.49 -37.59
CA ARG A 112 -4.99 -34.62 -37.31
C ARG A 112 -4.72 -34.79 -35.81
N SER A 113 -4.52 -33.68 -35.10
CA SER A 113 -4.25 -33.68 -33.67
C SER A 113 -5.45 -34.12 -32.82
N ARG A 114 -6.69 -33.82 -33.25
CA ARG A 114 -7.92 -34.38 -32.64
C ARG A 114 -8.02 -35.90 -32.80
N GLY A 115 -7.66 -36.43 -33.97
CA GLY A 115 -7.59 -37.87 -34.22
C GLY A 115 -6.56 -38.55 -33.32
N ALA A 116 -5.34 -37.97 -33.27
CA ALA A 116 -4.28 -38.46 -32.40
C ALA A 116 -4.66 -38.43 -30.90
N PHE A 117 -5.37 -37.41 -30.43
CA PHE A 117 -5.86 -37.36 -29.05
C PHE A 117 -6.91 -38.44 -28.76
N GLY A 118 -7.81 -38.73 -29.71
CA GLY A 118 -8.75 -39.85 -29.63
C GLY A 118 -8.05 -41.20 -29.55
N GLU A 119 -7.02 -41.41 -30.36
CA GLU A 119 -6.19 -42.62 -30.36
C GLU A 119 -5.40 -42.80 -29.06
N VAL A 120 -4.82 -41.72 -28.52
CA VAL A 120 -4.07 -41.74 -27.24
C VAL A 120 -5.00 -42.07 -26.08
N GLN A 121 -6.19 -41.47 -26.03
CA GLN A 121 -7.19 -41.81 -25.00
C GLN A 121 -7.69 -43.26 -25.14
N LEU A 122 -7.94 -43.74 -26.36
CA LEU A 122 -8.31 -45.13 -26.60
C LEU A 122 -7.19 -46.08 -26.11
N SER A 123 -5.93 -45.76 -26.43
CA SER A 123 -4.79 -46.57 -26.00
C SER A 123 -4.67 -46.64 -24.49
N ALA A 124 -4.84 -45.50 -23.80
CA ALA A 124 -4.81 -45.44 -22.34
C ALA A 124 -5.96 -46.24 -21.71
N LEU A 125 -7.17 -46.14 -22.25
CA LEU A 125 -8.33 -46.90 -21.77
C LEU A 125 -8.16 -48.41 -21.96
N ILE A 126 -7.75 -48.85 -23.15
CA ILE A 126 -7.54 -50.28 -23.46
C ILE A 126 -6.45 -50.86 -22.56
N ARG A 127 -5.32 -50.14 -22.37
CA ARG A 127 -4.22 -50.58 -21.49
C ARG A 127 -4.64 -50.72 -20.02
N ASN A 128 -5.56 -49.88 -19.55
CA ASN A 128 -6.06 -49.95 -18.17
C ASN A 128 -7.12 -51.04 -17.96
N MET A 129 -7.90 -51.37 -19.01
CA MET A 129 -9.00 -52.33 -18.90
C MET A 129 -8.63 -53.75 -19.32
N VAL A 130 -7.65 -53.91 -20.22
CA VAL A 130 -7.35 -55.18 -20.89
C VAL A 130 -5.84 -55.44 -20.81
N PRO A 131 -5.41 -56.68 -20.49
CA PRO A 131 -3.98 -57.05 -20.52
C PRO A 131 -3.38 -56.94 -21.93
N GLU A 132 -2.11 -56.55 -22.04
CA GLU A 132 -1.38 -56.32 -23.31
C GLU A 132 -1.37 -57.52 -24.28
N GLN A 133 -1.63 -58.73 -23.77
CA GLN A 133 -1.69 -59.96 -24.56
C GLN A 133 -2.96 -60.07 -25.41
N HIS A 134 -4.00 -59.29 -25.10
CA HIS A 134 -5.33 -59.40 -25.71
C HIS A 134 -5.68 -58.21 -26.61
N PHE A 135 -4.73 -57.33 -26.93
CA PHE A 135 -4.96 -56.26 -27.91
C PHE A 135 -3.71 -55.97 -28.76
N SER A 136 -3.91 -55.44 -29.97
CA SER A 136 -2.84 -54.90 -30.81
C SER A 136 -3.30 -53.58 -31.43
N PHE A 137 -2.47 -52.55 -31.30
CA PHE A 137 -2.67 -51.30 -32.04
C PHE A 137 -2.22 -51.47 -33.49
N GLN A 138 -2.87 -50.76 -34.43
CA GLN A 138 -2.51 -50.72 -35.86
C GLN A 138 -2.37 -52.11 -36.54
N HIS A 139 -3.18 -53.09 -36.14
CA HIS A 139 -3.13 -54.43 -36.71
C HIS A 139 -3.59 -54.44 -38.17
N LEU A 140 -2.78 -54.96 -39.09
CA LEU A 140 -3.17 -55.08 -40.50
C LEU A 140 -4.06 -56.32 -40.68
N MET A 141 -5.34 -56.08 -40.98
CA MET A 141 -6.27 -57.16 -41.27
C MET A 141 -6.05 -57.74 -42.68
N SER A 142 -6.51 -58.96 -42.92
CA SER A 142 -6.45 -59.65 -44.23
C SER A 142 -7.19 -58.91 -45.37
N ASN A 143 -8.00 -57.90 -45.04
CA ASN A 143 -8.74 -57.04 -45.98
C ASN A 143 -8.01 -55.70 -46.24
N ASN A 144 -6.75 -55.57 -45.85
CA ASN A 144 -5.92 -54.37 -45.99
C ASN A 144 -6.44 -53.13 -45.25
N LYS A 145 -7.39 -53.29 -44.31
CA LYS A 145 -7.84 -52.23 -43.40
C LYS A 145 -7.03 -52.28 -42.10
N ARG A 146 -6.81 -51.09 -41.53
CA ARG A 146 -6.07 -50.90 -40.28
C ARG A 146 -6.97 -50.17 -39.29
N PRO A 147 -7.59 -50.87 -38.32
CA PRO A 147 -8.28 -50.23 -37.21
C PRO A 147 -7.29 -49.64 -36.20
N ASP A 148 -7.75 -48.69 -35.39
CA ASP A 148 -6.94 -48.05 -34.35
C ASP A 148 -6.50 -49.07 -33.29
N CYS A 149 -7.41 -49.96 -32.89
CA CYS A 149 -7.13 -51.07 -31.99
C CYS A 149 -7.85 -52.36 -32.43
N MET A 150 -7.17 -53.49 -32.29
CA MET A 150 -7.71 -54.82 -32.48
C MET A 150 -7.68 -55.55 -31.14
N LEU A 151 -8.85 -55.99 -30.67
CA LEU A 151 -9.02 -56.72 -29.42
C LEU A 151 -9.16 -58.21 -29.74
N PHE A 152 -8.32 -59.04 -29.14
CA PHE A 152 -8.32 -60.49 -29.30
C PHE A 152 -8.99 -61.11 -28.07
N LEU A 153 -10.26 -61.50 -28.19
CA LEU A 153 -10.97 -62.20 -27.13
C LEU A 153 -11.07 -63.71 -27.43
N PRO A 154 -11.11 -64.56 -26.39
CA PRO A 154 -11.47 -65.96 -26.56
C PRO A 154 -12.91 -66.11 -27.08
N ALA A 155 -13.20 -67.25 -27.73
CA ALA A 155 -14.53 -67.57 -28.24
C ALA A 155 -15.58 -67.52 -27.11
N PRO A 156 -16.82 -67.05 -27.35
CA PRO A 156 -17.51 -66.88 -28.64
C PRO A 156 -17.43 -65.47 -29.27
N THR A 157 -16.76 -64.50 -28.64
CA THR A 157 -16.81 -63.09 -29.03
C THR A 157 -15.94 -62.76 -30.26
N GLY A 158 -14.85 -63.52 -30.48
CA GLY A 158 -13.95 -63.33 -31.61
C GLY A 158 -13.16 -62.01 -31.54
N ASN A 159 -12.43 -61.69 -32.61
CA ASN A 159 -11.62 -60.48 -32.65
C ASN A 159 -12.46 -59.24 -32.99
N ILE A 160 -12.30 -58.16 -32.23
CA ILE A 160 -13.07 -56.92 -32.38
C ILE A 160 -12.16 -55.79 -32.85
N ALA A 161 -12.52 -55.16 -33.96
CA ALA A 161 -11.87 -53.94 -34.44
C ALA A 161 -12.54 -52.70 -33.83
N ILE A 162 -11.74 -51.80 -33.27
CA ILE A 162 -12.18 -50.56 -32.63
C ILE A 162 -11.57 -49.37 -33.39
N ASP A 163 -12.42 -48.41 -33.75
CA ASP A 163 -12.08 -47.14 -34.40
C ASP A 163 -12.49 -46.01 -33.45
N ALA A 164 -11.52 -45.27 -32.93
CA ALA A 164 -11.76 -44.15 -32.03
C ALA A 164 -11.98 -42.88 -32.84
N LYS A 165 -13.25 -42.59 -33.13
CA LYS A 165 -13.62 -41.32 -33.74
C LYS A 165 -14.00 -40.29 -32.67
N PHE A 166 -13.37 -39.12 -32.71
CA PHE A 166 -13.73 -38.00 -31.84
C PHE A 166 -15.07 -37.39 -32.28
N PRO A 167 -16.11 -37.35 -31.43
CA PRO A 167 -17.38 -36.70 -31.76
C PRO A 167 -17.20 -35.18 -31.81
N LEU A 168 -17.76 -34.54 -32.83
CA LEU A 168 -17.84 -33.07 -32.89
C LEU A 168 -19.02 -32.63 -32.01
N GLU A 169 -18.77 -31.78 -31.02
CA GLU A 169 -19.83 -31.05 -30.32
C GLU A 169 -20.53 -30.13 -31.33
N ASN A 170 -21.85 -30.28 -31.49
CA ASN A 170 -22.73 -29.36 -32.21
C ASN A 170 -23.21 -28.25 -31.27
#